data_AF-D1L6F8-F1
#
_entry.id   AF-D1L6F8-F1
#
_cell.length_a   1.000
_cell.length_b   1.000
_cell.length_c   1.000
_cell.angle_alpha   90.00
_cell.angle_beta   90.00
_cell.angle_gamma   90.00
#
_symmetry.space_group_name_H-M   'P 1'
#
loop_
_entity.id
_entity.type
_entity.pdbx_description
1 polymer ?
#
loop_
_entity_poly.entity_id
_entity_poly.type
_entity_poly.pdbx_seq_one_letter_code
_entity_poly.pdbx_strand_id
1 'polypeptide(L)'
;SWYHEMSKLRAKFEALQRTQRHLLGEDLGPLSVKELQQLEKQLECALSQARQRKTQLMMEQVEELRRKERHLGEMNRQLRHKLEAEGSSNYRTLQRAAWPAPGGTIVEHDGATYHVHPPSHSAAMDCEPTPASKNNFMLGWVL
;
A
#
# COMPACT_ATOMS: atom_id res chain seq x y z
N SER A 1 45.20 -35.79 -10.46
CA SER A 1 45.92 -34.77 -11.24
C SER A 1 45.04 -33.54 -11.38
N TRP A 2 45.53 -32.35 -11.04
CA TRP A 2 44.79 -31.07 -11.07
C TRP A 2 44.08 -30.79 -12.40
N TYR A 3 44.71 -31.15 -13.53
CA TYR A 3 44.12 -31.03 -14.86
C TYR A 3 42.80 -31.81 -15.01
N HIS A 4 42.70 -33.00 -14.41
CA HIS A 4 41.48 -33.81 -14.49
C HIS A 4 40.31 -33.13 -13.75
N GLU A 5 40.58 -32.59 -12.56
CA GLU A 5 39.58 -31.86 -11.78
C GLU A 5 39.12 -30.59 -12.51
N MET A 6 40.06 -29.85 -13.11
CA MET A 6 39.72 -28.65 -13.88
C MET A 6 38.84 -28.98 -15.10
N SER A 7 39.16 -30.03 -15.85
CA SER A 7 38.34 -30.49 -16.97
C SER A 7 36.94 -30.91 -16.54
N LYS A 8 36.83 -31.61 -15.41
CA LYS A 8 35.55 -32.03 -14.83
C LYS A 8 34.70 -30.82 -14.41
N LEU A 9 35.31 -29.81 -13.79
CA LEU A 9 34.63 -28.59 -13.39
C LEU A 9 34.15 -27.79 -14.61
N ARG A 10 34.99 -27.66 -15.64
CA ARG A 10 34.65 -26.96 -16.88
C ARG A 10 33.47 -27.62 -17.59
N ALA A 11 33.45 -28.95 -17.69
CA ALA A 11 32.34 -29.68 -18.28
C ALA A 11 31.01 -29.44 -17.52
N LYS A 12 31.06 -29.39 -16.18
CA LYS A 12 29.87 -29.07 -15.36
C LYS A 12 29.37 -27.65 -15.62
N PHE A 13 30.28 -26.68 -15.69
CA PHE A 13 29.94 -25.29 -15.98
C PHE A 13 29.28 -25.15 -17.36
N GLU A 14 29.87 -25.73 -18.40
CA GLU A 14 29.32 -25.69 -19.76
C GLU A 14 27.96 -26.39 -19.87
N ALA A 15 27.76 -27.48 -19.13
CA ALA A 15 26.46 -28.13 -19.03
C ALA A 15 25.41 -27.23 -18.35
N LEU A 16 25.77 -26.60 -17.24
CA LEU A 16 24.87 -25.68 -16.52
C LEU A 16 24.50 -24.48 -17.37
N GLN A 17 25.47 -23.87 -18.06
CA GLN A 17 25.24 -22.73 -18.94
C GLN A 17 24.36 -23.10 -20.15
N ARG A 18 24.49 -24.31 -20.70
CA ARG A 18 23.57 -24.82 -21.72
C ARG A 18 22.14 -24.93 -21.18
N THR A 19 21.97 -25.55 -20.02
CA THR A 19 20.64 -25.67 -19.39
C THR A 19 20.02 -24.30 -19.13
N GLN A 20 20.80 -23.32 -18.67
CA GLN A 20 20.32 -21.95 -18.47
C GLN A 20 19.79 -21.33 -19.76
N ARG A 21 20.54 -21.43 -20.86
CA ARG A 21 20.12 -20.93 -22.18
C ARG A 21 18.80 -21.56 -22.62
N HIS A 22 18.67 -22.89 -22.50
CA HIS A 22 17.42 -23.57 -22.82
C HIS A 22 16.24 -23.06 -21.96
N LEU A 23 16.43 -22.88 -20.65
CA LEU A 23 15.40 -22.33 -19.75
C LEU A 23 15.01 -20.89 -20.09
N LEU A 24 15.91 -20.13 -20.74
CA LEU A 24 15.64 -18.79 -21.25
C LEU A 24 15.04 -18.79 -22.67
N GLY A 25 14.83 -19.96 -23.27
CA GLY A 25 14.31 -20.11 -24.63
C GLY A 25 15.37 -19.94 -25.72
N GLU A 26 16.65 -19.98 -25.36
CA GLU A 26 17.79 -19.87 -26.27
C GLU A 26 18.32 -21.26 -26.68
N ASP A 27 18.99 -21.35 -27.83
CA ASP A 27 19.64 -22.56 -28.34
C ASP A 27 18.75 -23.82 -28.34
N LEU A 28 17.49 -23.65 -28.72
CA LEU A 28 16.49 -24.73 -28.69
C LEU A 28 16.62 -25.71 -29.87
N GLY A 29 17.29 -25.32 -30.96
CA GLY A 29 17.41 -26.11 -32.18
C GLY A 29 17.92 -27.55 -32.01
N PRO A 30 18.88 -27.83 -31.11
CA PRO A 30 19.36 -29.20 -30.85
C PRO A 30 18.41 -30.08 -30.02
N LEU A 31 17.35 -29.54 -29.41
CA LEU A 31 16.43 -30.33 -28.60
C LEU A 31 15.40 -31.07 -29.48
N SER A 32 15.10 -32.31 -29.11
CA SER A 32 13.98 -33.04 -29.67
C SER A 32 12.64 -32.50 -29.17
N VAL A 33 11.55 -32.84 -29.88
CA VAL A 33 10.18 -32.47 -29.47
C VAL A 33 9.86 -32.93 -28.03
N LYS A 34 10.30 -34.13 -27.66
CA LYS A 34 10.08 -34.67 -26.31
C LYS A 34 10.82 -33.85 -25.24
N GLU A 35 12.05 -33.42 -25.53
CA GLU A 35 12.82 -32.60 -24.59
C GLU A 35 12.25 -31.18 -24.48
N LEU A 36 11.75 -30.61 -25.59
CA LEU A 36 11.04 -29.33 -25.58
C LEU A 36 9.76 -29.39 -24.74
N GLN A 37 8.94 -30.44 -24.89
CA GLN A 37 7.74 -30.64 -24.07
C GLN A 37 8.08 -30.76 -22.58
N GLN A 38 9.19 -31.45 -22.26
CA GLN A 38 9.64 -31.56 -20.87
C GLN A 38 10.12 -30.22 -20.31
N LEU A 39 10.81 -29.42 -21.13
CA LEU A 39 11.26 -28.07 -20.77
C LEU A 39 10.08 -27.13 -20.54
N GLU A 40 9.09 -27.13 -21.43
CA GLU A 40 7.85 -26.36 -21.31
C GLU A 40 7.14 -26.70 -20.01
N LYS A 41 6.89 -28.00 -19.75
CA LYS A 41 6.27 -28.46 -18.50
C LYS A 41 7.04 -27.99 -17.25
N GLN A 42 8.37 -28.04 -17.29
CA GLN A 42 9.19 -27.57 -16.17
C GLN A 42 9.01 -26.06 -15.93
N LEU A 43 8.98 -25.25 -17.00
CA LEU A 43 8.77 -23.81 -16.91
C LEU A 43 7.35 -23.48 -16.43
N GLU A 44 6.33 -24.17 -16.92
CA GLU A 44 4.95 -24.02 -16.47
C GLU A 44 4.79 -24.33 -14.97
N CYS A 45 5.37 -25.43 -14.50
CA CYS A 45 5.36 -25.78 -13.09
C CYS A 45 6.05 -24.71 -12.23
N ALA A 46 7.23 -24.23 -12.65
CA ALA A 46 7.96 -23.20 -11.93
C ALA A 46 7.20 -21.87 -11.89
N LEU A 47 6.60 -21.47 -13.01
CA LEU A 47 5.79 -20.26 -13.12
C LEU A 47 4.54 -20.34 -12.24
N SER A 48 3.85 -21.49 -12.25
CA SER A 48 2.70 -21.74 -11.39
C SER A 48 3.06 -21.62 -9.91
N GLN A 49 4.15 -22.25 -9.48
CA GLN A 49 4.65 -22.13 -8.11
C GLN A 49 5.01 -20.69 -7.73
N ALA A 50 5.66 -19.94 -8.62
CA ALA A 50 6.01 -18.55 -8.39
C ALA A 50 4.75 -17.66 -8.22
N ARG A 51 3.75 -17.85 -9.08
CA ARG A 51 2.46 -17.14 -8.99
C ARG A 51 1.71 -17.48 -7.71
N GLN A 52 1.68 -18.76 -7.34
CA GLN A 52 1.05 -19.22 -6.10
C GLN A 52 1.71 -18.58 -4.88
N ARG A 53 3.06 -18.61 -4.81
CA ARG A 53 3.80 -17.99 -3.72
C ARG A 53 3.58 -16.48 -3.64
N LYS A 54 3.58 -15.79 -4.78
CA LYS A 54 3.27 -14.34 -4.85
C LYS A 54 1.88 -14.05 -4.29
N THR A 55 0.89 -14.83 -4.71
CA THR A 55 -0.51 -14.67 -4.27
C THR A 55 -0.63 -14.88 -2.76
N GLN A 56 -0.01 -15.95 -2.24
CA GLN A 56 0.01 -16.24 -0.81
C GLN A 56 0.60 -15.07 0.00
N LEU A 57 1.76 -14.55 -0.40
CA LEU A 57 2.39 -13.41 0.27
C LEU A 57 1.53 -12.14 0.21
N MET A 58 0.86 -11.89 -0.92
CA MET A 58 -0.04 -10.75 -1.05
C MET A 58 -1.26 -10.88 -0.12
N MET A 59 -1.84 -12.08 -0.01
CA MET A 59 -2.94 -12.34 0.92
C MET A 59 -2.52 -12.13 2.37
N GLU A 60 -1.36 -12.67 2.77
CA GLU A 60 -0.79 -12.46 4.11
C GLU A 60 -0.61 -10.97 4.41
N GLN A 61 -0.10 -10.20 3.45
CA GLN A 61 0.07 -8.76 3.61
C GLN A 61 -1.27 -8.02 3.79
N VAL A 62 -2.31 -8.41 3.04
CA VAL A 62 -3.67 -7.84 3.19
C VAL A 62 -4.24 -8.15 4.57
N GLU A 63 -4.08 -9.38 5.06
CA GLU A 63 -4.54 -9.78 6.38
C GLU A 63 -3.81 -9.03 7.50
N GLU A 64 -2.49 -8.86 7.37
CA GLU A 64 -1.67 -8.06 8.27
C GLU A 64 -2.17 -6.61 8.36
N LEU A 65 -2.39 -5.97 7.21
CA LEU A 65 -2.87 -4.60 7.15
C LEU A 65 -4.26 -4.45 7.77
N ARG A 66 -5.18 -5.39 7.48
CA ARG A 66 -6.52 -5.41 8.10
C ARG A 66 -6.45 -5.56 9.63
N ARG A 67 -5.48 -6.32 10.15
CA ARG A 67 -5.29 -6.46 11.60
C ARG A 67 -4.80 -5.16 12.22
N LYS A 68 -3.83 -4.50 11.58
CA LYS A 68 -3.33 -3.19 12.01
C LYS A 68 -4.42 -2.12 11.98
N GLU A 69 -5.23 -2.09 10.93
CA GLU A 69 -6.36 -1.18 10.79
C GLU A 69 -7.34 -1.33 11.97
N ARG A 70 -7.76 -2.57 12.29
CA ARG A 70 -8.64 -2.83 13.44
C ARG A 70 -8.02 -2.41 14.76
N HIS A 71 -6.74 -2.72 14.97
CA HIS A 71 -6.04 -2.37 16.20
C HIS A 71 -5.94 -0.85 16.40
N LEU A 72 -5.54 -0.13 15.36
CA LEU A 72 -5.47 1.34 15.40
C LEU A 72 -6.86 1.97 15.55
N GLY A 73 -7.88 1.41 14.89
CA GLY A 73 -9.27 1.85 15.04
C GLY A 73 -9.76 1.72 16.49
N GLU A 74 -9.42 0.62 17.16
CA GLU A 74 -9.76 0.40 18.56
C GLU A 74 -9.01 1.35 19.50
N MET A 75 -7.70 1.54 19.31
CA MET A 75 -6.93 2.52 20.08
C MET A 75 -7.48 3.95 19.90
N ASN A 76 -7.82 4.33 18.68
CA ASN A 76 -8.39 5.65 18.39
C ASN A 76 -9.75 5.85 19.09
N ARG A 77 -10.62 4.81 19.06
CA ARG A 77 -11.89 4.82 19.80
C ARG A 77 -11.67 5.03 21.31
N GLN A 78 -10.72 4.31 21.90
CA GLN A 78 -10.39 4.46 23.32
C GLN A 78 -9.87 5.86 23.67
N LEU A 79 -9.01 6.43 22.81
CA LEU A 79 -8.51 7.79 23.00
C LEU A 79 -9.63 8.84 22.89
N ARG A 80 -10.57 8.68 21.95
CA ARG A 80 -11.74 9.56 21.83
C ARG A 80 -12.61 9.50 23.08
N HIS A 81 -12.89 8.30 23.60
CA HIS A 81 -13.66 8.15 24.84
C HIS A 81 -12.95 8.78 26.05
N LYS A 82 -11.62 8.62 26.17
CA LYS A 82 -10.84 9.29 27.23
C LYS A 82 -10.90 10.81 27.11
N LEU A 83 -10.76 11.35 25.90
CA LEU A 83 -10.85 12.79 25.64
C LEU A 83 -12.24 13.34 25.97
N GLU A 84 -13.32 12.61 25.66
CA GLU A 84 -14.69 13.00 26.03
C GLU A 84 -14.92 12.96 27.54
N ALA A 85 -14.34 11.96 28.22
CA ALA A 85 -14.44 11.78 29.67
C ALA A 85 -13.65 12.84 30.46
N GLU A 86 -12.41 13.14 30.05
CA GLU A 86 -11.55 14.16 30.68
C GLU A 86 -11.88 15.59 30.20
N GLY A 87 -12.36 15.73 28.97
CA GLY A 87 -12.60 17.02 28.29
C GLY A 87 -13.98 17.64 28.53
N SER A 88 -14.92 16.92 29.15
CA SER A 88 -16.27 17.46 29.38
C SER A 88 -16.30 18.67 30.33
N SER A 89 -15.31 18.82 31.24
CA SER A 89 -15.24 19.97 32.16
C SER A 89 -14.38 21.12 31.63
N ASN A 90 -13.23 20.83 31.00
CA ASN A 90 -12.24 21.87 30.69
C ASN A 90 -12.37 22.44 29.26
N TYR A 91 -12.73 21.63 28.24
CA TYR A 91 -12.83 22.12 26.86
C TYR A 91 -14.14 22.88 26.57
N ARG A 92 -15.27 22.45 27.14
CA ARG A 92 -16.54 23.20 27.01
C ARG A 92 -16.49 24.57 27.69
N THR A 93 -15.74 24.68 28.79
CA THR A 93 -15.55 25.95 29.51
C THR A 93 -14.64 26.91 28.74
N LEU A 94 -13.53 26.42 28.16
CA LEU A 94 -12.66 27.21 27.29
C LEU A 94 -13.34 27.63 25.97
N GLN A 95 -14.13 26.75 25.34
CA GLN A 95 -14.83 27.05 24.09
C GLN A 95 -15.98 28.05 24.28
N ARG A 96 -16.61 28.08 25.47
CA ARG A 96 -17.64 29.07 25.84
C ARG A 96 -17.04 30.42 26.30
N ALA A 97 -15.81 30.44 26.79
CA ALA A 97 -15.11 31.66 27.21
C ALA A 97 -14.41 32.42 26.06
N ALA A 98 -14.35 31.83 24.85
CA ALA A 98 -13.51 32.33 23.76
C ALA A 98 -14.07 33.55 23.00
N TRP A 99 -15.27 34.06 23.30
CA TRP A 99 -15.80 35.25 22.63
C TRP A 99 -16.69 36.10 23.56
N PRO A 100 -16.22 37.24 24.11
CA PRO A 100 -17.12 38.31 24.45
C PRO A 100 -17.69 38.88 23.14
N ALA A 101 -19.00 38.85 22.97
CA ALA A 101 -19.66 39.53 21.85
C ALA A 101 -19.25 41.01 21.87
N PRO A 102 -18.63 41.56 20.80
CA PRO A 102 -18.28 42.97 20.80
C PRO A 102 -19.54 43.77 20.47
N GLY A 103 -20.14 44.37 21.50
CA GLY A 103 -20.72 45.71 21.30
C GLY A 103 -19.60 46.60 20.76
N GLY A 104 -19.80 47.15 19.57
CA GLY A 104 -18.75 47.82 18.80
C GLY A 104 -18.06 48.91 19.60
N THR A 105 -16.73 48.81 19.73
CA THR A 105 -15.88 49.92 20.18
C THR A 105 -15.47 50.73 18.96
N ILE A 106 -15.95 51.97 18.90
CA ILE A 106 -15.43 52.99 17.99
C ILE A 106 -14.09 53.44 18.59
N VAL A 107 -13.00 53.26 17.85
CA VAL A 107 -11.70 53.88 18.18
C VAL A 107 -11.45 54.95 17.14
N GLU A 108 -11.57 56.22 17.54
CA GLU A 108 -11.21 57.36 16.70
C GLU A 108 -9.72 57.64 16.80
N HIS A 109 -9.02 57.60 15.66
CA HIS A 109 -7.77 58.32 15.49
C HIS A 109 -7.72 58.88 14.06
N ASP A 110 -7.54 60.19 13.96
CA ASP A 110 -7.27 60.96 12.72
C ASP A 110 -8.25 60.79 11.54
N GLY A 111 -9.55 60.83 11.84
CA GLY A 111 -10.57 61.27 10.87
C GLY A 111 -10.92 60.32 9.73
N ALA A 112 -10.60 59.02 9.85
CA ALA A 112 -11.06 58.02 8.89
C ALA A 112 -11.74 56.83 9.60
N THR A 113 -13.04 56.66 9.32
CA THR A 113 -13.84 55.52 9.80
C THR A 113 -13.62 54.32 8.89
N TYR A 114 -12.97 53.29 9.40
CA TYR A 114 -12.81 52.02 8.67
C TYR A 114 -13.76 50.97 9.26
N HIS A 115 -14.69 50.47 8.44
CA HIS A 115 -15.49 49.30 8.78
C HIS A 115 -14.71 48.03 8.49
N VAL A 116 -14.35 47.27 9.53
CA VAL A 116 -13.75 45.94 9.37
C VAL A 116 -14.84 44.89 9.59
N HIS A 117 -15.25 44.23 8.50
CA HIS A 117 -16.10 43.05 8.56
C HIS A 117 -15.25 41.82 8.95
N PRO A 118 -15.72 40.92 9.83
CA PRO A 118 -15.01 39.67 10.10
C PRO A 118 -15.17 38.68 8.93
N PRO A 119 -14.17 37.82 8.65
CA PRO A 119 -14.27 36.82 7.61
C PRO A 119 -15.24 35.72 8.03
N SER A 120 -16.28 35.52 7.24
CA SER A 120 -17.23 34.43 7.36
C SER A 120 -16.57 33.10 7.01
N HIS A 121 -16.11 32.34 8.01
CA HIS A 121 -15.74 30.93 7.82
C HIS A 121 -16.86 30.02 8.33
N SER A 122 -17.85 29.82 7.46
CA SER A 122 -18.71 28.63 7.45
C SER A 122 -18.44 27.89 6.16
N ALA A 123 -17.75 26.76 6.25
CA ALA A 123 -17.91 25.65 5.32
C ALA A 123 -17.49 24.38 6.05
N ALA A 124 -18.48 23.54 6.33
CA ALA A 124 -18.29 22.19 6.81
C ALA A 124 -17.41 21.41 5.83
N MET A 125 -16.45 20.65 6.35
CA MET A 125 -15.74 19.65 5.54
C MET A 125 -16.66 18.44 5.41
N ASP A 126 -17.47 18.41 4.35
CA ASP A 126 -18.14 17.19 3.93
C ASP A 126 -17.08 16.25 3.34
N CYS A 127 -16.76 15.18 4.06
CA CYS A 127 -15.96 14.08 3.54
C CYS A 127 -16.77 13.34 2.47
N GLU A 128 -16.48 13.59 1.20
CA GLU A 128 -16.94 12.82 0.05
C GLU A 128 -16.59 11.32 0.20
N PRO A 129 -17.52 10.37 -0.04
CA PRO A 129 -17.21 8.95 0.00
C PRO A 129 -16.45 8.55 -1.27
N THR A 130 -15.24 8.02 -1.11
CA THR A 130 -14.42 7.51 -2.21
C THR A 130 -15.18 6.45 -3.01
N PRO A 131 -15.29 6.57 -4.35
CA PRO A 131 -16.02 5.58 -5.13
C PRO A 131 -15.29 4.23 -5.09
N ALA A 132 -16.05 3.18 -4.81
CA ALA A 132 -15.57 1.81 -4.78
C ALA A 132 -14.90 1.46 -6.12
N SER A 133 -13.56 1.35 -6.10
CA SER A 133 -12.81 0.70 -7.16
C SER A 133 -13.30 -0.74 -7.24
N LYS A 134 -14.13 -1.02 -8.24
CA LYS A 134 -14.42 -2.38 -8.69
C LYS A 134 -13.10 -2.94 -9.19
N ASN A 135 -12.35 -3.58 -8.28
CA ASN A 135 -11.12 -4.26 -8.60
C ASN A 135 -11.43 -5.41 -9.56
N ASN A 136 -11.26 -5.14 -10.85
CA ASN A 136 -11.34 -6.13 -11.93
C ASN A 136 -10.09 -7.05 -11.95
N PHE A 137 -9.28 -7.03 -10.89
CA PHE A 137 -8.00 -7.74 -10.83
C PHE A 137 -8.14 -9.26 -10.63
N MET A 138 -9.35 -9.76 -10.36
CA MET A 138 -9.62 -11.20 -10.16
C MET A 138 -10.29 -11.87 -11.36
N LEU A 139 -10.90 -11.12 -12.28
CA LEU A 139 -11.69 -11.71 -13.38
C LEU A 139 -10.84 -12.22 -14.56
N GLY A 140 -9.54 -11.86 -14.62
CA GLY A 140 -8.61 -12.34 -15.64
C GLY A 140 -7.77 -13.57 -15.26
N TRP A 141 -7.93 -14.14 -14.05
CA TRP A 141 -7.07 -15.23 -13.55
C TRP A 141 -7.71 -16.62 -13.59
N VAL A 142 -8.91 -16.76 -14.14
CA VAL A 142 -9.68 -18.02 -14.19
C VAL A 142 -9.97 -18.49 -15.64
N LEU A 143 -9.28 -17.94 -16.64
CA LEU A 143 -9.28 -18.44 -18.02
C LEU A 143 -7.87 -18.83 -18.44
#